data_AF-A0A161GT91-F1
#
_entry.id   AF-A0A161GT91-F1
#
_cell.length_a   1.000
_cell.length_b   1.000
_cell.length_c   1.000
_cell.angle_alpha   90.00
_cell.angle_beta   90.00
_cell.angle_gamma   90.00
#
_symmetry.space_group_name_H-M   'P 1'
#
loop_
_entity.id
_entity.type
_entity.pdbx_description
1 polymer ?
#
loop_
_entity_poly.entity_id
_entity_poly.type
_entity_poly.pdbx_seq_one_letter_code
_entity_poly.pdbx_strand_id
1 'polypeptide(L)'
;MNHSLDQSHRDPDLFGLLYGFRFRPGERGQEIDSAQALRSLQHPQDSDEFLWLHLNLAHAACERWMKGHLALPQEFFEALHEGSRSTRIEHVDSALLAVVNDVVFNLSNMVSSDVSTLWVCVHSRLIVSARLQPLHSVDKLRSSVKAGECFRSPVELLVHLLRDQGEVLTQIVRKTSLSVDQVEDQLLSSRLSTNRAELGSNRRVLVRLQRLLALEPGSLLRLLNRPPQWLQKEDVKELRKSTEEFALIINDLTALSERIKLLQEEIAANLNEQSNRTLFTLTVVTVLALPINIIAGFFGMNVGGVPLASDPEGFWILVALVATFTLIAGRWAFRKRGDY
;
A
#
# COMPACT_ATOMS: atom_id res chain seq x y z
N MET A 1 -55.36 -3.96 -0.21
CA MET A 1 -54.38 -3.64 0.83
C MET A 1 -53.08 -3.37 0.09
N ASN A 2 -52.82 -2.10 -0.16
CA ASN A 2 -51.80 -1.61 -1.09
C ASN A 2 -50.44 -1.59 -0.39
N HIS A 3 -49.50 -2.42 -0.86
CA HIS A 3 -48.08 -2.06 -0.79
C HIS A 3 -47.67 -1.70 -2.22
N SER A 4 -47.76 -0.41 -2.50
CA SER A 4 -47.15 0.24 -3.66
C SER A 4 -45.64 0.05 -3.57
N LEU A 5 -45.13 -0.82 -4.44
CA LEU A 5 -43.74 -0.82 -4.88
C LEU A 5 -43.47 0.56 -5.48
N ASP A 6 -42.73 1.40 -4.74
CA ASP A 6 -42.23 2.66 -5.25
C ASP A 6 -41.09 2.36 -6.24
N GLN A 7 -41.49 1.98 -7.45
CA GLN A 7 -40.64 1.90 -8.63
C GLN A 7 -40.32 3.33 -9.09
N SER A 8 -39.41 4.00 -8.39
CA SER A 8 -38.66 5.11 -8.97
C SER A 8 -37.70 4.54 -10.01
N HIS A 9 -38.16 4.56 -11.26
CA HIS A 9 -37.39 4.21 -12.45
C HIS A 9 -36.13 5.12 -12.50
N ARG A 10 -35.01 4.62 -11.97
CA ARG A 10 -33.66 5.11 -12.26
C ARG A 10 -33.35 4.73 -13.69
N ASP A 11 -33.56 5.65 -14.64
CA ASP A 11 -32.82 5.53 -15.89
C ASP A 11 -31.33 5.63 -15.52
N PRO A 12 -30.50 4.62 -15.88
CA PRO A 12 -29.06 4.81 -15.81
C PRO A 12 -28.74 5.95 -16.77
N ASP A 13 -28.29 7.09 -16.24
CA ASP A 13 -27.99 8.28 -17.03
C ASP A 13 -27.14 7.86 -18.26
N LEU A 14 -27.72 8.08 -19.45
CA LEU A 14 -27.26 7.59 -20.77
C LEU A 14 -25.82 7.98 -21.14
N PHE A 15 -25.16 8.79 -20.31
CA PHE A 15 -23.87 9.39 -20.57
C PHE A 15 -22.82 9.10 -19.48
N GLY A 16 -23.14 8.24 -18.49
CA GLY A 16 -22.18 7.80 -17.49
C GLY A 16 -22.12 8.65 -16.21
N LEU A 17 -23.12 9.51 -15.95
CA LEU A 17 -23.28 10.12 -14.63
C LEU A 17 -23.71 9.02 -13.64
N LEU A 18 -22.93 8.82 -12.58
CA LEU A 18 -23.24 7.82 -11.55
C LEU A 18 -24.16 8.39 -10.48
N TYR A 19 -23.93 9.65 -10.11
CA TYR A 19 -24.78 10.43 -9.21
C TYR A 19 -24.42 11.91 -9.32
N GLY A 20 -25.41 12.76 -9.08
CA GLY A 20 -25.24 14.19 -8.89
C GLY A 20 -25.79 14.60 -7.52
N PHE A 21 -25.19 15.62 -6.92
CA PHE A 21 -25.73 16.28 -5.73
C PHE A 21 -25.74 17.79 -5.93
N ARG A 22 -26.81 18.43 -5.43
CA ARG A 22 -26.91 19.88 -5.26
C ARG A 22 -26.76 20.22 -3.79
N PHE A 23 -25.95 21.24 -3.50
CA PHE A 23 -25.71 21.72 -2.16
C PHE A 23 -26.07 23.20 -2.04
N ARG A 24 -26.60 23.55 -0.86
CA ARG A 24 -26.71 24.90 -0.34
C ARG A 24 -25.93 24.97 0.96
N PRO A 25 -25.20 26.06 1.25
CA PRO A 25 -24.43 26.16 2.48
C PRO A 25 -25.29 25.91 3.72
N GLY A 26 -24.90 24.92 4.52
CA GLY A 26 -25.61 24.54 5.76
C GLY A 26 -26.79 23.57 5.58
N GLU A 27 -27.17 23.25 4.34
CA GLU A 27 -28.20 22.25 4.04
C GLU A 27 -27.60 20.90 3.64
N ARG A 28 -28.42 19.85 3.74
CA ARG A 28 -28.04 18.50 3.26
C ARG A 28 -28.02 18.46 1.74
N GLY A 29 -27.06 17.73 1.18
CA GLY A 29 -26.99 17.49 -0.26
C GLY A 29 -28.25 16.80 -0.79
N GLN A 30 -28.82 17.33 -1.86
CA GLN A 30 -29.97 16.76 -2.54
C GLN A 30 -29.49 16.00 -3.79
N GLU A 31 -29.82 14.71 -3.90
CA GLU A 31 -29.47 13.89 -5.07
C GLU A 31 -30.24 14.43 -6.30
N ILE A 32 -29.52 14.65 -7.40
CA ILE A 32 -30.05 15.19 -8.66
C ILE A 32 -29.64 14.32 -9.84
N ASP A 33 -30.48 14.28 -10.87
CA ASP A 33 -30.19 13.62 -12.14
C ASP A 33 -29.41 14.53 -13.12
N SER A 34 -28.99 13.97 -14.25
CA SER A 34 -28.26 14.72 -15.27
C SER A 34 -29.06 15.89 -15.86
N ALA A 35 -30.37 15.77 -16.02
CA ALA A 35 -31.22 16.82 -16.59
C ALA A 35 -31.34 18.01 -15.62
N GLN A 36 -31.52 17.75 -14.34
CA GLN A 36 -31.53 18.73 -13.26
C GLN A 36 -30.18 19.42 -13.13
N ALA A 37 -29.07 18.67 -13.19
CA ALA A 37 -27.72 19.23 -13.16
C ALA A 37 -27.49 20.23 -14.32
N LEU A 38 -27.85 19.86 -15.55
CA LEU A 38 -27.72 20.74 -16.72
C LEU A 38 -28.57 22.02 -16.58
N ARG A 39 -29.81 21.89 -16.09
CA ARG A 39 -30.67 23.05 -15.84
C ARG A 39 -30.05 24.01 -14.82
N SER A 40 -29.51 23.47 -13.72
CA SER A 40 -28.84 24.27 -12.69
C SER A 40 -27.56 24.95 -13.19
N LEU A 41 -26.82 24.31 -14.10
CA LEU A 41 -25.63 24.91 -14.72
C LEU A 41 -25.98 26.04 -15.71
N GLN A 42 -27.06 25.88 -16.49
CA GLN A 42 -27.50 26.87 -17.47
C GLN A 42 -28.24 28.05 -16.84
N HIS A 43 -29.03 27.79 -15.79
CA HIS A 43 -29.86 28.77 -15.10
C HIS A 43 -29.61 28.68 -13.60
N PRO A 44 -28.53 29.30 -13.10
CA PRO A 44 -28.22 29.27 -11.68
C PRO A 44 -29.30 30.02 -10.89
N GLN A 45 -30.03 29.33 -10.02
CA GLN A 45 -31.15 29.93 -9.29
C GLN A 45 -30.72 30.73 -8.06
N ASP A 46 -29.64 30.28 -7.41
CA ASP A 46 -29.05 30.90 -6.21
C ASP A 46 -27.57 31.17 -6.48
N SER A 47 -26.95 32.21 -5.93
CA SER A 47 -25.50 32.44 -6.09
C SER A 47 -24.67 31.45 -5.30
N ASP A 48 -25.22 30.93 -4.20
CA ASP A 48 -24.46 30.17 -3.20
C ASP A 48 -24.59 28.64 -3.41
N GLU A 49 -25.45 28.22 -4.35
CA GLU A 49 -25.59 26.82 -4.73
C GLU A 49 -24.39 26.31 -5.53
N PHE A 50 -23.94 25.11 -5.19
CA PHE A 50 -22.96 24.38 -5.97
C PHE A 50 -23.36 22.92 -6.22
N LEU A 51 -22.79 22.33 -7.27
CA LEU A 51 -23.08 20.97 -7.71
C LEU A 51 -21.87 20.05 -7.56
N TRP A 52 -22.12 18.80 -7.20
CA TRP A 52 -21.14 17.71 -7.32
C TRP A 52 -21.64 16.69 -8.33
N LEU A 53 -20.88 16.48 -9.41
CA LEU A 53 -21.17 15.48 -10.43
C LEU A 53 -20.09 14.40 -10.40
N HIS A 54 -20.50 13.14 -10.27
CA HIS A 54 -19.58 12.00 -10.28
C HIS A 54 -19.83 11.09 -11.48
N LEU A 55 -18.82 10.95 -12.34
CA LEU A 55 -18.93 10.28 -13.63
C LEU A 55 -18.08 9.01 -13.73
N ASN A 56 -18.55 8.09 -14.56
CA ASN A 56 -17.86 6.86 -14.92
C ASN A 56 -17.21 6.99 -16.31
N LEU A 57 -15.88 7.06 -16.32
CA LEU A 57 -15.06 7.14 -17.54
C LEU A 57 -15.10 5.86 -18.37
N ALA A 58 -15.53 4.73 -17.80
CA ALA A 58 -15.73 3.51 -18.58
C ALA A 58 -16.90 3.62 -19.58
N HIS A 59 -17.75 4.63 -19.43
CA HIS A 59 -18.85 4.89 -20.35
C HIS A 59 -18.38 5.68 -21.58
N ALA A 60 -18.51 5.12 -22.78
CA ALA A 60 -17.94 5.69 -24.01
C ALA A 60 -18.46 7.11 -24.36
N ALA A 61 -19.67 7.47 -23.90
CA ALA A 61 -20.24 8.80 -24.11
C ALA A 61 -19.82 9.85 -23.06
N CYS A 62 -19.17 9.44 -21.96
CA CYS A 62 -18.89 10.30 -20.82
C CYS A 62 -18.02 11.50 -21.19
N GLU A 63 -16.88 11.27 -21.84
CA GLU A 63 -15.96 12.35 -22.20
C GLU A 63 -16.61 13.35 -23.17
N ARG A 64 -17.31 12.84 -24.20
CA ARG A 64 -18.03 13.69 -25.16
C ARG A 64 -19.10 14.52 -24.46
N TRP A 65 -19.83 13.93 -23.52
CA TRP A 65 -20.86 14.63 -22.76
C TRP A 65 -20.25 15.74 -21.90
N MET A 66 -19.15 15.46 -21.19
CA MET A 66 -18.43 16.46 -20.39
C MET A 66 -17.96 17.63 -21.27
N LYS A 67 -17.33 17.35 -22.42
CA LYS A 67 -16.88 18.39 -23.37
C LYS A 67 -18.01 19.26 -23.91
N GLY A 68 -19.19 18.67 -24.11
CA GLY A 68 -20.34 19.36 -24.68
C GLY A 68 -21.15 20.20 -23.68
N HIS A 69 -21.09 19.86 -22.39
CA HIS A 69 -22.02 20.42 -21.40
C HIS A 69 -21.35 21.05 -20.18
N LEU A 70 -20.10 20.71 -19.89
CA LEU A 70 -19.36 21.22 -18.74
C LEU A 70 -18.24 22.13 -19.22
N ALA A 71 -18.10 23.29 -18.58
CA ALA A 71 -17.05 24.26 -18.86
C ALA A 71 -15.72 23.85 -18.19
N LEU A 72 -15.19 22.67 -18.54
CA LEU A 72 -13.95 22.14 -17.97
C LEU A 72 -12.74 22.59 -18.80
N PRO A 73 -11.59 22.90 -18.16
CA PRO A 73 -10.35 23.22 -18.87
C PRO A 73 -9.88 22.07 -19.78
N GLN A 74 -9.16 22.40 -20.85
CA GLN A 74 -8.63 21.40 -21.78
C GLN A 74 -7.64 20.45 -21.08
N GLU A 75 -6.88 20.97 -20.12
CA GLU A 75 -5.92 20.26 -19.27
C GLU A 75 -6.58 19.16 -18.43
N PHE A 76 -7.87 19.31 -18.07
CA PHE A 76 -8.62 18.23 -17.42
C PHE A 76 -8.73 17.01 -18.34
N PHE A 77 -9.06 17.22 -19.62
CA PHE A 77 -9.16 16.15 -20.60
C PHE A 77 -7.79 15.59 -20.97
N GLU A 78 -6.75 16.41 -21.05
CA GLU A 78 -5.38 15.93 -21.24
C GLU A 78 -4.96 15.03 -20.08
N ALA A 79 -5.22 15.44 -18.83
CA ALA A 79 -4.94 14.62 -17.66
C ALA A 79 -5.69 13.28 -17.65
N LEU A 80 -6.90 13.20 -18.21
CA LEU A 80 -7.62 11.93 -18.38
C LEU A 80 -6.85 10.95 -19.29
N HIS A 81 -6.20 11.47 -20.34
CA HIS A 81 -5.46 10.67 -21.32
C HIS A 81 -4.02 10.34 -20.88
N GLU A 82 -3.40 11.21 -20.07
CA GLU A 82 -2.08 10.94 -19.47
C GLU A 82 -2.09 9.74 -18.51
N GLY A 83 -3.26 9.42 -17.94
CA GLY A 83 -3.44 8.29 -17.03
C GLY A 83 -2.93 8.56 -15.61
N SER A 84 -2.62 7.47 -14.90
CA SER A 84 -2.26 7.50 -13.48
C SER A 84 -0.82 7.97 -13.27
N ARG A 85 -0.66 9.26 -12.93
CA ARG A 85 0.59 9.85 -12.39
C ARG A 85 0.46 10.05 -10.88
N SER A 86 1.51 10.51 -10.20
CA SER A 86 1.47 10.91 -8.77
C SER A 86 0.31 11.85 -8.47
N THR A 87 -0.22 11.77 -7.24
CA THR A 87 -1.26 12.69 -6.78
C THR A 87 -0.78 14.13 -6.91
N ARG A 88 -1.61 15.03 -7.46
CA ARG A 88 -1.31 16.47 -7.61
C ARG A 88 -2.59 17.31 -7.58
N ILE A 89 -2.46 18.56 -7.14
CA ILE A 89 -3.54 19.55 -7.14
C ILE A 89 -3.01 20.85 -7.73
N GLU A 90 -3.54 21.24 -8.88
CA GLU A 90 -3.01 22.33 -9.68
C GLU A 90 -4.10 23.36 -9.95
N HIS A 91 -3.70 24.63 -9.95
CA HIS A 91 -4.54 25.71 -10.43
C HIS A 91 -4.35 25.82 -11.94
N VAL A 92 -5.44 25.63 -12.69
CA VAL A 92 -5.50 25.78 -14.15
C VAL A 92 -6.64 26.74 -14.47
N ASP A 93 -6.33 27.84 -15.18
CA ASP A 93 -7.26 28.92 -15.51
C ASP A 93 -8.03 29.50 -14.32
N SER A 94 -9.26 29.04 -14.10
CA SER A 94 -10.15 29.42 -13.00
C SER A 94 -10.70 28.18 -12.29
N ALA A 95 -9.98 27.07 -12.36
CA ALA A 95 -10.32 25.78 -11.78
C ALA A 95 -9.17 25.20 -10.95
N LEU A 96 -9.50 24.32 -10.02
CA LEU A 96 -8.54 23.41 -9.43
C LEU A 96 -8.67 22.05 -10.11
N LEU A 97 -7.59 21.59 -10.71
CA LEU A 97 -7.46 20.24 -11.23
C LEU A 97 -6.76 19.39 -10.18
N ALA A 98 -7.44 18.38 -9.66
CA ALA A 98 -6.82 17.38 -8.79
C ALA A 98 -6.80 16.02 -9.47
N VAL A 99 -5.62 15.42 -9.53
CA VAL A 99 -5.42 14.02 -9.93
C VAL A 99 -5.12 13.28 -8.65
N VAL A 100 -6.05 12.46 -8.18
CA VAL A 100 -6.01 11.82 -6.86
C VAL A 100 -5.97 10.32 -7.05
N ASN A 101 -4.88 9.66 -6.67
CA ASN A 101 -4.82 8.21 -6.67
C ASN A 101 -5.44 7.66 -5.41
N ASP A 102 -6.33 6.69 -5.55
CA ASP A 102 -7.06 6.09 -4.45
C ASP A 102 -7.07 4.56 -4.56
N VAL A 103 -7.32 3.91 -3.43
CA VAL A 103 -7.43 2.45 -3.36
C VAL A 103 -8.74 2.01 -4.01
N VAL A 104 -8.66 1.00 -4.86
CA VAL A 104 -9.80 0.42 -5.54
C VAL A 104 -10.71 -0.25 -4.52
N PHE A 105 -11.99 0.12 -4.57
CA PHE A 105 -13.01 -0.45 -3.70
C PHE A 105 -13.27 -1.93 -4.08
N ASN A 106 -13.14 -2.83 -3.10
CA ASN A 106 -13.37 -4.26 -3.30
C ASN A 106 -14.27 -4.81 -2.19
N LEU A 107 -15.43 -5.37 -2.56
CA LEU A 107 -16.41 -5.94 -1.63
C LEU A 107 -15.87 -7.14 -0.82
N SER A 108 -14.88 -7.85 -1.37
CA SER A 108 -14.40 -9.13 -0.83
C SER A 108 -13.19 -9.00 0.10
N ASN A 109 -12.40 -7.93 -0.05
CA ASN A 109 -11.23 -7.66 0.76
C ASN A 109 -11.26 -6.19 1.22
N MET A 110 -11.27 -5.95 2.54
CA MET A 110 -11.23 -4.60 3.14
C MET A 110 -9.99 -3.78 2.73
N VAL A 111 -8.95 -4.39 2.15
CA VAL A 111 -7.77 -3.68 1.64
C VAL A 111 -7.35 -4.31 0.31
N SER A 112 -7.86 -3.78 -0.81
CA SER A 112 -7.24 -4.01 -2.10
C SER A 112 -5.89 -3.28 -2.14
N SER A 113 -4.89 -3.87 -2.80
CA SER A 113 -3.62 -3.15 -3.09
C SER A 113 -3.62 -2.46 -4.45
N ASP A 114 -4.74 -2.59 -5.18
CA ASP A 114 -4.91 -1.92 -6.45
C ASP A 114 -5.27 -0.47 -6.22
N VAL A 115 -4.60 0.37 -6.99
CA VAL A 115 -4.73 1.83 -6.95
C VAL A 115 -5.21 2.26 -8.32
N SER A 116 -6.19 3.15 -8.34
CA SER A 116 -6.69 3.78 -9.56
C SER A 116 -6.87 5.27 -9.31
N THR A 117 -6.95 6.03 -10.40
CA THR A 117 -7.01 7.48 -10.36
C THR A 117 -8.46 7.98 -10.35
N LEU A 118 -8.70 8.98 -9.52
CA LEU A 118 -9.85 9.87 -9.55
C LEU A 118 -9.37 11.20 -10.10
N TRP A 119 -10.00 11.66 -11.17
CA TRP A 119 -9.80 13.01 -11.69
C TRP A 119 -10.89 13.91 -11.14
N VAL A 120 -10.49 15.06 -10.60
CA VAL A 120 -11.41 16.03 -10.01
C VAL A 120 -11.13 17.40 -10.60
N CYS A 121 -12.18 18.10 -11.01
CA CYS A 121 -12.12 19.49 -11.43
C CYS A 121 -13.06 20.31 -10.54
N VAL A 122 -12.54 21.36 -9.93
CA VAL A 122 -13.28 22.21 -8.99
C VAL A 122 -13.31 23.64 -9.52
N HIS A 123 -14.51 24.15 -9.71
CA HIS A 123 -14.81 25.57 -9.93
C HIS A 123 -15.52 26.14 -8.70
N SER A 124 -15.80 27.44 -8.72
CA SER A 124 -16.53 28.14 -7.67
C SER A 124 -17.89 27.52 -7.32
N ARG A 125 -18.55 26.86 -8.28
CA ARG A 125 -19.93 26.34 -8.14
C ARG A 125 -20.14 24.90 -8.64
N LEU A 126 -19.06 24.23 -9.03
CA LEU A 126 -19.12 22.91 -9.61
C LEU A 126 -17.89 22.11 -9.20
N ILE A 127 -18.10 20.92 -8.67
CA ILE A 127 -17.07 19.89 -8.54
C ILE A 127 -17.45 18.71 -9.42
N VAL A 128 -16.58 18.40 -10.38
CA VAL A 128 -16.69 17.23 -11.24
C VAL A 128 -15.67 16.23 -10.77
N SER A 129 -16.08 14.98 -10.61
CA SER A 129 -15.18 13.88 -10.28
C SER A 129 -15.43 12.74 -11.26
N ALA A 130 -14.38 12.13 -11.78
CA ALA A 130 -14.48 11.11 -12.83
C ALA A 130 -13.52 9.96 -12.52
N ARG A 131 -13.99 8.71 -12.66
CA ARG A 131 -13.21 7.50 -12.35
C ARG A 131 -13.41 6.41 -13.39
N LEU A 132 -12.40 5.56 -13.59
CA LEU A 132 -12.49 4.33 -14.38
C LEU A 132 -12.93 3.13 -13.53
N GLN A 133 -12.39 3.00 -12.33
CA GLN A 133 -12.69 1.90 -11.39
C GLN A 133 -13.42 2.44 -10.16
N PRO A 134 -14.16 1.61 -9.39
CA PRO A 134 -14.71 2.00 -8.08
C PRO A 134 -13.60 2.33 -7.09
N LEU A 135 -13.71 3.46 -6.40
CA LEU A 135 -12.69 4.00 -5.50
C LEU A 135 -13.26 4.19 -4.09
N HIS A 136 -12.44 3.93 -3.07
CA HIS A 136 -12.91 3.87 -1.68
C HIS A 136 -13.25 5.24 -1.09
N SER A 137 -12.40 6.25 -1.25
CA SER A 137 -12.57 7.58 -0.64
C SER A 137 -13.77 8.31 -1.21
N VAL A 138 -14.00 8.24 -2.52
CA VAL A 138 -15.16 8.91 -3.13
C VAL A 138 -16.48 8.23 -2.75
N ASP A 139 -16.47 6.92 -2.54
CA ASP A 139 -17.64 6.17 -2.07
C ASP A 139 -17.96 6.48 -0.60
N LYS A 140 -16.92 6.65 0.23
CA LYS A 140 -17.04 7.12 1.61
C LYS A 140 -17.58 8.55 1.68
N LEU A 141 -17.04 9.47 0.86
CA LEU A 141 -17.57 10.83 0.73
C LEU A 141 -19.04 10.83 0.32
N ARG A 142 -19.43 9.99 -0.66
CA ARG A 142 -20.83 9.83 -1.06
C ARG A 142 -21.69 9.37 0.11
N SER A 143 -21.19 8.45 0.93
CA SER A 143 -21.89 7.93 2.11
C SER A 143 -22.06 9.01 3.17
N SER A 144 -21.05 9.84 3.43
CA SER A 144 -21.13 11.04 4.28
C SER A 144 -22.21 12.02 3.82
N VAL A 145 -22.24 12.35 2.53
CA VAL A 145 -23.27 13.21 1.94
C VAL A 145 -24.67 12.60 2.16
N LYS A 146 -24.84 11.29 1.91
CA LYS A 146 -26.12 10.60 2.12
C LYS A 146 -26.53 10.50 3.60
N ALA A 147 -25.57 10.50 4.52
CA ALA A 147 -25.81 10.57 5.96
C ALA A 147 -26.27 11.97 6.41
N GLY A 148 -26.23 12.97 5.53
CA GLY A 148 -26.69 14.33 5.80
C GLY A 148 -25.60 15.25 6.35
N GLU A 149 -24.33 14.93 6.12
CA GLU A 149 -23.23 15.87 6.33
C GLU A 149 -23.39 17.06 5.37
N CYS A 150 -23.22 18.28 5.90
CA CYS A 150 -23.42 19.52 5.15
C CYS A 150 -22.07 20.08 4.69
N PHE A 151 -22.04 20.61 3.47
CA PHE A 151 -20.84 21.20 2.86
C PHE A 151 -21.16 22.62 2.39
N ARG A 152 -20.25 23.56 2.67
CA ARG A 152 -20.38 25.00 2.39
C ARG A 152 -19.78 25.37 1.05
N SER A 153 -18.78 24.63 0.58
CA SER A 153 -18.09 24.92 -0.68
C SER A 153 -17.69 23.65 -1.45
N PRO A 154 -17.48 23.75 -2.78
CA PRO A 154 -16.88 22.66 -3.56
C PRO A 154 -15.50 22.23 -3.05
N VAL A 155 -14.75 23.14 -2.42
CA VAL A 155 -13.41 22.85 -1.90
C VAL A 155 -13.50 22.06 -0.61
N GLU A 156 -14.50 22.32 0.23
CA GLU A 156 -14.74 21.52 1.44
C GLU A 156 -15.00 20.04 1.08
N LEU A 157 -15.71 19.76 -0.03
CA LEU A 157 -15.84 18.39 -0.55
C LEU A 157 -14.49 17.80 -0.99
N LEU A 158 -13.64 18.58 -1.66
CA LEU A 158 -12.30 18.12 -2.05
C LEU A 158 -11.43 17.84 -0.81
N VAL A 159 -11.46 18.71 0.20
CA VAL A 159 -10.75 18.53 1.46
C VAL A 159 -11.25 17.28 2.20
N HIS A 160 -12.57 17.08 2.25
CA HIS A 160 -13.16 15.90 2.85
C HIS A 160 -12.75 14.62 2.11
N LEU A 161 -12.70 14.64 0.78
CA LEU A 161 -12.19 13.53 -0.03
C LEU A 161 -10.74 13.16 0.34
N LEU A 162 -9.86 14.16 0.46
CA LEU A 162 -8.45 13.94 0.84
C LEU A 162 -8.34 13.38 2.26
N ARG A 163 -9.19 13.84 3.18
CA ARG A 163 -9.27 13.31 4.54
C ARG A 163 -9.74 11.84 4.56
N ASP A 164 -10.77 11.51 3.80
CA ASP A 164 -11.25 10.12 3.66
C ASP A 164 -10.15 9.21 3.12
N GLN A 165 -9.36 9.69 2.17
CA GLN A 165 -8.18 9.00 1.67
C GLN A 165 -7.10 8.80 2.73
N GLY A 166 -6.78 9.83 3.51
CA GLY A 166 -5.85 9.72 4.62
C GLY A 166 -6.29 8.67 5.65
N GLU A 167 -7.58 8.57 5.93
CA GLU A 167 -8.10 7.56 6.86
C GLU A 167 -7.94 6.13 6.32
N VAL A 168 -8.19 5.90 5.04
CA VAL A 168 -7.95 4.60 4.39
C VAL A 168 -6.48 4.21 4.50
N LEU A 169 -5.56 5.13 4.20
CA LEU A 169 -4.12 4.90 4.34
C LEU A 169 -3.72 4.61 5.80
N THR A 170 -4.29 5.34 6.74
CA THR A 170 -4.05 5.12 8.18
C THR A 170 -4.48 3.72 8.60
N GLN A 171 -5.60 3.21 8.10
CA GLN A 171 -6.05 1.84 8.37
C GLN A 171 -5.07 0.81 7.78
N ILE A 172 -4.54 1.05 6.58
CA ILE A 172 -3.53 0.19 5.95
C ILE A 172 -2.23 0.17 6.78
N VAL A 173 -1.75 1.34 7.22
CA VAL A 173 -0.57 1.45 8.11
C VAL A 173 -0.79 0.65 9.39
N ARG A 174 -1.91 0.87 10.08
CA ARG A 174 -2.23 0.16 11.34
C ARG A 174 -2.29 -1.35 11.16
N LYS A 175 -3.01 -1.84 10.15
CA LYS A 175 -3.12 -3.27 9.86
C LYS A 175 -1.76 -3.89 9.54
N THR A 176 -0.96 -3.20 8.73
CA THR A 176 0.36 -3.68 8.34
C THR A 176 1.33 -3.67 9.52
N SER A 177 1.29 -2.64 10.38
CA SER A 177 2.10 -2.59 11.60
C SER A 177 1.83 -3.79 12.50
N LEU A 178 0.55 -4.11 12.75
CA LEU A 178 0.18 -5.28 13.57
C LEU A 178 0.70 -6.60 12.98
N SER A 179 0.67 -6.77 11.65
CA SER A 179 1.26 -7.94 10.98
C SER A 179 2.78 -7.97 11.18
N VAL A 180 3.47 -6.83 11.05
CA VAL A 180 4.92 -6.74 11.27
C VAL A 180 5.30 -7.06 12.71
N ASP A 181 4.56 -6.53 13.70
CA ASP A 181 4.79 -6.79 15.12
C ASP A 181 4.67 -8.30 15.42
N GLN A 182 3.68 -8.99 14.84
CA GLN A 182 3.54 -10.44 14.98
C GLN A 182 4.71 -11.23 14.38
N VAL A 183 5.29 -10.76 13.27
CA VAL A 183 6.46 -11.43 12.67
C VAL A 183 7.71 -11.20 13.52
N GLU A 184 7.86 -10.01 14.10
CA GLU A 184 8.95 -9.69 15.01
C GLU A 184 8.90 -10.55 16.28
N ASP A 185 7.73 -10.71 16.91
CA ASP A 185 7.54 -11.60 18.08
C ASP A 185 7.87 -13.07 17.76
N GLN A 186 7.54 -13.53 16.55
CA GLN A 186 7.88 -14.89 16.09
C GLN A 186 9.39 -15.07 15.88
N LEU A 187 10.06 -14.04 15.39
CA LEU A 187 11.53 -14.04 15.26
C LEU A 187 12.19 -14.15 16.65
N LEU A 188 11.74 -13.35 17.62
CA LEU A 188 12.26 -13.38 19.00
C LEU A 188 12.06 -14.74 19.68
N SER A 189 10.94 -15.41 19.40
CA SER A 189 10.67 -16.76 19.94
C SER A 189 11.37 -17.90 19.20
N SER A 190 12.29 -17.59 18.26
CA SER A 190 12.99 -18.57 17.40
C SER A 190 12.05 -19.46 16.58
N ARG A 191 10.79 -19.04 16.40
CA ARG A 191 9.80 -19.72 15.57
C ARG A 191 9.84 -19.10 14.18
N LEU A 192 10.87 -19.45 13.42
CA LEU A 192 11.03 -19.01 12.03
C LEU A 192 9.95 -19.67 11.15
N SER A 193 8.76 -19.08 11.12
CA SER A 193 7.69 -19.46 10.21
C SER A 193 7.84 -18.74 8.85
N THR A 194 7.10 -19.20 7.85
CA THR A 194 7.16 -18.85 6.42
C THR A 194 6.76 -17.38 6.08
N ASN A 195 6.86 -16.43 7.01
CA ASN A 195 6.28 -15.08 6.89
C ASN A 195 7.07 -14.09 6.02
N ARG A 196 8.18 -14.52 5.39
CA ARG A 196 8.98 -13.64 4.50
C ARG A 196 8.23 -13.19 3.26
N ALA A 197 7.42 -14.08 2.68
CA ALA A 197 6.62 -13.74 1.51
C ALA A 197 5.58 -12.66 1.85
N GLU A 198 5.00 -12.73 3.04
CA GLU A 198 4.04 -11.75 3.56
C GLU A 198 4.71 -10.39 3.80
N LEU A 199 5.85 -10.34 4.50
CA LEU A 199 6.62 -9.10 4.69
C LEU A 199 6.98 -8.45 3.35
N GLY A 200 7.44 -9.26 2.38
CA GLY A 200 7.75 -8.77 1.04
C GLY A 200 6.53 -8.22 0.31
N SER A 201 5.37 -8.85 0.47
CA SER A 201 4.10 -8.37 -0.10
C SER A 201 3.68 -7.04 0.53
N ASN A 202 3.65 -6.97 1.86
CA ASN A 202 3.30 -5.78 2.61
C ASN A 202 4.20 -4.59 2.21
N ARG A 203 5.52 -4.80 2.17
CA ARG A 203 6.46 -3.76 1.73
C ARG A 203 6.19 -3.28 0.31
N ARG A 204 5.93 -4.19 -0.64
CA ARG A 204 5.61 -3.80 -2.03
C ARG A 204 4.34 -2.93 -2.10
N VAL A 205 3.32 -3.27 -1.31
CA VAL A 205 2.08 -2.47 -1.24
C VAL A 205 2.36 -1.09 -0.65
N LEU A 206 3.05 -1.00 0.48
CA LEU A 206 3.40 0.29 1.10
C LEU A 206 4.21 1.19 0.15
N VAL A 207 5.23 0.65 -0.50
CA VAL A 207 6.05 1.41 -1.47
C VAL A 207 5.22 1.85 -2.69
N ARG A 208 4.31 1.00 -3.18
CA ARG A 208 3.40 1.37 -4.28
C ARG A 208 2.47 2.51 -3.87
N LEU A 209 1.87 2.42 -2.69
CA LEU A 209 0.99 3.46 -2.14
C LEU A 209 1.76 4.77 -1.94
N GLN A 210 2.93 4.72 -1.28
CA GLN A 210 3.81 5.87 -1.11
C GLN A 210 4.11 6.54 -2.46
N ARG A 211 4.51 5.77 -3.48
CA ARG A 211 4.88 6.32 -4.79
C ARG A 211 3.70 6.96 -5.54
N LEU A 212 2.52 6.33 -5.50
CA LEU A 212 1.37 6.80 -6.27
C LEU A 212 0.62 7.91 -5.54
N LEU A 213 0.50 7.83 -4.22
CA LEU A 213 -0.27 8.77 -3.42
C LEU A 213 0.56 9.96 -2.94
N ALA A 214 1.90 9.90 -2.91
CA ALA A 214 2.72 11.06 -2.58
C ALA A 214 2.34 12.26 -3.46
N LEU A 215 1.99 13.36 -2.78
CA LEU A 215 1.58 14.59 -3.43
C LEU A 215 2.78 15.29 -4.06
N GLU A 216 2.63 15.80 -5.28
CA GLU A 216 3.67 16.58 -5.93
C GLU A 216 3.90 17.93 -5.21
N PRO A 217 5.07 18.15 -4.56
CA PRO A 217 5.27 19.33 -3.73
C PRO A 217 5.23 20.63 -4.53
N GLY A 218 5.68 20.60 -5.78
CA GLY A 218 5.71 21.77 -6.66
C GLY A 218 4.30 22.27 -7.00
N SER A 219 3.39 21.36 -7.32
CA SER A 219 2.00 21.67 -7.64
C SER A 219 1.28 22.27 -6.44
N LEU A 220 1.42 21.66 -5.26
CA LEU A 220 0.84 22.17 -4.02
C LEU A 220 1.40 23.55 -3.64
N LEU A 221 2.72 23.73 -3.68
CA LEU A 221 3.34 24.99 -3.28
C LEU A 221 2.91 26.13 -4.22
N ARG A 222 2.81 25.86 -5.53
CA ARG A 222 2.27 26.82 -6.50
C ARG A 222 0.84 27.22 -6.15
N LEU A 223 -0.02 26.24 -5.85
CA LEU A 223 -1.42 26.47 -5.48
C LEU A 223 -1.55 27.29 -4.18
N LEU A 224 -0.84 26.90 -3.13
CA LEU A 224 -0.93 27.58 -1.82
C LEU A 224 -0.38 29.01 -1.86
N ASN A 225 0.57 29.30 -2.75
CA ASN A 225 1.13 30.64 -2.95
C ASN A 225 0.31 31.51 -3.91
N ARG A 226 -0.43 30.92 -4.85
CA ARG A 226 -1.26 31.62 -5.84
C ARG A 226 -2.63 30.94 -5.98
N PRO A 227 -3.47 30.99 -4.94
CA PRO A 227 -4.81 30.41 -5.00
C PRO A 227 -5.69 31.14 -6.03
N PRO A 228 -6.67 30.44 -6.64
CA PRO A 228 -7.68 31.09 -7.48
C PRO A 228 -8.45 32.17 -6.72
N GLN A 229 -8.93 33.20 -7.41
CA GLN A 229 -9.62 34.34 -6.78
C GLN A 229 -10.92 33.96 -6.06
N TRP A 230 -11.58 32.89 -6.51
CA TRP A 230 -12.83 32.41 -5.91
C TRP A 230 -12.60 31.57 -4.64
N LEU A 231 -11.35 31.16 -4.37
CA LEU A 231 -11.01 30.33 -3.23
C LEU A 231 -10.90 31.19 -1.96
N GLN A 232 -11.69 30.87 -0.94
CA GLN A 232 -11.69 31.66 0.30
C GLN A 232 -10.43 31.38 1.13
N LYS A 233 -10.03 32.36 1.96
CA LYS A 233 -8.85 32.20 2.84
C LYS A 233 -8.97 31.00 3.79
N GLU A 234 -10.18 30.71 4.27
CA GLU A 234 -10.41 29.54 5.13
C GLU A 234 -10.26 28.23 4.34
N ASP A 235 -10.76 28.16 3.10
CA ASP A 235 -10.59 26.98 2.24
C ASP A 235 -9.10 26.70 1.97
N VAL A 236 -8.29 27.74 1.72
CA VAL A 236 -6.83 27.60 1.53
C VAL A 236 -6.16 27.04 2.79
N LYS A 237 -6.59 27.51 3.96
CA LYS A 237 -6.06 27.04 5.25
C LYS A 237 -6.45 25.59 5.52
N GLU A 238 -7.69 25.21 5.21
CA GLU A 238 -8.18 23.85 5.37
C GLU A 238 -7.50 22.88 4.41
N LEU A 239 -7.32 23.27 3.15
CA LEU A 239 -6.56 22.52 2.17
C LEU A 239 -5.10 22.33 2.59
N ARG A 240 -4.46 23.38 3.10
CA ARG A 240 -3.10 23.29 3.65
C ARG A 240 -3.02 22.27 4.78
N LYS A 241 -3.92 22.39 5.77
CA LYS A 241 -3.97 21.48 6.92
C LYS A 241 -4.16 20.02 6.47
N SER A 242 -5.16 19.76 5.62
CA SER A 242 -5.42 18.42 5.10
C SER A 242 -4.22 17.85 4.35
N THR A 243 -3.51 18.69 3.59
CA THR A 243 -2.32 18.27 2.88
C THR A 243 -1.13 17.96 3.79
N GLU A 244 -0.94 18.76 4.86
CA GLU A 244 0.08 18.50 5.89
C GLU A 244 -0.21 17.19 6.62
N GLU A 245 -1.46 16.95 7.03
CA GLU A 245 -1.90 15.68 7.63
C GLU A 245 -1.66 14.49 6.67
N PHE A 246 -1.97 14.67 5.38
CA PHE A 246 -1.75 13.65 4.37
C PHE A 246 -0.26 13.33 4.19
N ALA A 247 0.61 14.35 4.18
CA ALA A 247 2.06 14.16 4.08
C ALA A 247 2.63 13.38 5.26
N LEU A 248 2.10 13.56 6.48
CA LEU A 248 2.49 12.76 7.65
C LEU A 248 2.18 11.28 7.43
N ILE A 249 1.01 10.96 6.87
CA ILE A 249 0.61 9.56 6.61
C ILE A 249 1.53 8.91 5.56
N ILE A 250 1.95 9.66 4.53
CA ILE A 250 2.93 9.18 3.55
C ILE A 250 4.30 8.90 4.22
N ASN A 251 4.71 9.73 5.19
CA ASN A 251 5.92 9.48 5.97
C ASN A 251 5.79 8.20 6.82
N ASP A 252 4.62 7.96 7.42
CA ASP A 252 4.37 6.73 8.19
C ASP A 252 4.46 5.48 7.30
N LEU A 253 3.92 5.52 6.08
CA LEU A 253 4.08 4.42 5.09
C LEU A 253 5.57 4.17 4.79
N THR A 254 6.34 5.25 4.64
CA THR A 254 7.78 5.19 4.35
C THR A 254 8.55 4.57 5.51
N ALA A 255 8.29 5.02 6.73
CA ALA A 255 8.92 4.51 7.94
C ALA A 255 8.61 3.03 8.15
N LEU A 256 7.36 2.61 7.96
CA LEU A 256 6.97 1.21 8.10
C LEU A 256 7.62 0.33 7.01
N SER A 257 7.72 0.82 5.77
CA SER A 257 8.44 0.11 4.70
C SER A 257 9.92 -0.09 5.02
N GLU A 258 10.59 0.90 5.62
CA GLU A 258 11.99 0.77 6.04
C GLU A 258 12.13 -0.19 7.23
N ARG A 259 11.22 -0.13 8.21
CA ARG A 259 11.18 -1.10 9.32
C ARG A 259 11.05 -2.54 8.81
N ILE A 260 10.17 -2.79 7.84
CA ILE A 260 10.03 -4.13 7.23
C ILE A 260 11.33 -4.56 6.55
N LYS A 261 12.02 -3.65 5.86
CA LYS A 261 13.30 -3.95 5.20
C LYS A 261 14.36 -4.35 6.22
N LEU A 262 14.52 -3.60 7.31
CA LEU A 262 15.46 -3.94 8.39
C LEU A 262 15.12 -5.30 9.02
N LEU A 263 13.84 -5.59 9.24
CA LEU A 263 13.42 -6.90 9.75
C LEU A 263 13.75 -8.03 8.76
N GLN A 264 13.60 -7.81 7.46
CA GLN A 264 13.99 -8.78 6.43
C GLN A 264 15.50 -9.04 6.42
N GLU A 265 16.32 -8.00 6.61
CA GLU A 265 17.77 -8.09 6.72
C GLU A 265 18.19 -8.89 7.98
N GLU A 266 17.55 -8.62 9.11
CA GLU A 266 17.77 -9.34 10.38
C GLU A 266 17.39 -10.83 10.27
N ILE A 267 16.25 -11.15 9.62
CA ILE A 267 15.85 -12.54 9.36
C ILE A 267 16.89 -13.24 8.47
N ALA A 268 17.42 -12.56 7.46
CA ALA A 268 18.44 -13.11 6.58
C ALA A 268 19.76 -13.38 7.33
N ALA A 269 20.16 -12.46 8.21
CA ALA A 269 21.35 -12.62 9.06
C ALA A 269 21.22 -13.84 9.99
N ASN A 270 20.10 -13.96 10.71
CA ASN A 270 19.82 -15.09 11.61
C ASN A 270 19.86 -16.45 10.88
N LEU A 271 19.32 -16.52 9.67
CA LEU A 271 19.35 -17.75 8.88
C LEU A 271 20.74 -18.11 8.36
N ASN A 272 21.54 -17.11 7.99
CA ASN A 272 22.93 -17.34 7.63
C ASN A 272 23.72 -17.87 8.84
N GLU A 273 23.48 -17.34 10.04
CA GLU A 273 24.09 -17.85 11.27
C GLU A 273 23.69 -19.30 11.56
N GLN A 274 22.39 -19.62 11.48
CA GLN A 274 21.89 -20.99 11.64
C GLN A 274 22.45 -21.96 10.59
N SER A 275 22.57 -21.51 9.33
CA SER A 275 23.18 -22.28 8.25
C SER A 275 24.66 -22.55 8.54
N ASN A 276 25.41 -21.51 8.93
CA ASN A 276 26.82 -21.63 9.31
C ASN A 276 27.02 -22.57 10.50
N ARG A 277 26.14 -22.51 11.51
CA ARG A 277 26.17 -23.42 12.67
C ARG A 277 25.88 -24.87 12.28
N THR A 278 24.95 -25.08 11.35
CA THR A 278 24.63 -26.41 10.78
C THR A 278 25.82 -26.96 10.00
N LEU A 279 26.39 -26.16 9.09
CA LEU A 279 27.57 -26.51 8.29
C LEU A 279 28.79 -26.80 9.18
N PHE A 280 29.01 -26.00 10.22
CA PHE A 280 30.07 -26.24 11.21
C PHE A 280 29.86 -27.59 11.90
N THR A 281 28.64 -27.88 12.35
CA THR A 281 28.32 -29.16 13.02
C THR A 281 28.57 -30.34 12.09
N LEU A 282 28.09 -30.28 10.84
CA LEU A 282 28.35 -31.32 9.83
C LEU A 282 29.84 -31.49 9.53
N THR A 283 30.59 -30.38 9.43
CA THR A 283 32.04 -30.39 9.18
C THR A 283 32.77 -31.04 10.35
N VAL A 284 32.44 -30.68 11.60
CA VAL A 284 33.04 -31.30 12.79
C VAL A 284 32.76 -32.79 12.83
N VAL A 285 31.52 -33.22 12.59
CA VAL A 285 31.18 -34.66 12.54
C VAL A 285 31.98 -35.38 11.45
N THR A 286 32.14 -34.76 10.27
CA THR A 286 32.89 -35.34 9.15
C THR A 286 34.39 -35.45 9.45
N VAL A 287 34.99 -34.38 10.00
CA VAL A 287 36.42 -34.36 10.38
C VAL A 287 36.72 -35.38 11.47
N LEU A 288 35.79 -35.61 12.41
CA LEU A 288 35.94 -36.64 13.44
C LEU A 288 35.75 -38.07 12.91
N ALA A 289 34.93 -38.25 11.87
CA ALA A 289 34.70 -39.57 11.25
C ALA A 289 35.81 -39.99 10.27
N LEU A 290 36.45 -39.02 9.59
CA LEU A 290 37.46 -39.28 8.56
C LEU A 290 38.64 -40.17 9.03
N PRO A 291 39.26 -39.95 10.20
CA PRO A 291 40.33 -40.81 10.71
C PRO A 291 39.87 -42.25 10.96
N ILE A 292 38.67 -42.42 11.51
CA ILE A 292 38.07 -43.73 11.79
C ILE A 292 37.88 -44.48 10.46
N ASN A 293 37.32 -43.81 9.45
CA ASN A 293 37.10 -44.38 8.13
C ASN A 293 38.40 -44.74 7.41
N ILE A 294 39.43 -43.88 7.49
CA ILE A 294 40.74 -44.15 6.88
C ILE A 294 41.41 -45.36 7.55
N ILE A 295 41.42 -45.41 8.88
CA ILE A 295 42.05 -46.50 9.63
C ILE A 295 41.32 -47.81 9.38
N ALA A 296 39.98 -47.83 9.45
CA ALA A 296 39.19 -49.00 9.10
C ALA A 296 39.43 -49.42 7.64
N GLY A 297 39.56 -48.47 6.71
CA GLY A 297 39.90 -48.71 5.32
C GLY A 297 41.25 -49.42 5.15
N PHE A 298 42.33 -48.89 5.75
CA PHE A 298 43.67 -49.49 5.65
C PHE A 298 43.73 -50.92 6.18
N PHE A 299 43.07 -51.21 7.29
CA PHE A 299 43.07 -52.55 7.88
C PHE A 299 42.04 -53.51 7.23
N GLY A 300 41.03 -52.96 6.56
CA GLY A 300 40.07 -53.75 5.77
C GLY A 300 40.56 -54.10 4.35
N MET A 301 41.68 -53.54 3.90
CA MET A 301 42.29 -53.91 2.62
C MET A 301 43.04 -55.25 2.73
N ASN A 302 42.76 -56.17 1.81
CA ASN A 302 43.46 -57.46 1.70
C ASN A 302 44.85 -57.30 1.05
N VAL A 303 45.72 -56.47 1.65
CA VAL A 303 47.12 -56.29 1.23
C VAL A 303 48.06 -56.94 2.23
N GLY A 304 49.10 -57.63 1.75
CA GLY A 304 50.07 -58.30 2.61
C GLY A 304 50.96 -57.32 3.38
N GLY A 305 51.31 -57.65 4.63
CA GLY A 305 52.22 -56.84 5.45
C GLY A 305 51.54 -55.78 6.32
N VAL A 306 50.26 -55.95 6.67
CA VAL A 306 49.56 -55.05 7.61
C VAL A 306 50.32 -55.03 8.95
N PRO A 307 50.81 -53.86 9.41
CA PRO A 307 51.50 -53.75 10.69
C PRO A 307 50.56 -54.15 11.83
N LEU A 308 51.09 -54.83 12.85
CA LEU A 308 50.37 -55.34 14.03
C LEU A 308 49.37 -56.49 13.76
N ALA A 309 49.28 -57.03 12.54
CA ALA A 309 48.33 -58.12 12.22
C ALA A 309 48.66 -59.47 12.89
N SER A 310 49.92 -59.70 13.23
CA SER A 310 50.41 -60.93 13.89
C SER A 310 50.64 -60.77 15.40
N ASP A 311 50.31 -59.59 15.96
CA ASP A 311 50.45 -59.29 17.39
C ASP A 311 49.08 -59.47 18.10
N PRO A 312 48.98 -60.29 19.17
CA PRO A 312 47.74 -60.47 19.93
C PRO A 312 47.12 -59.16 20.45
N GLU A 313 47.93 -58.13 20.73
CA GLU A 313 47.48 -56.84 21.28
C GLU A 313 47.28 -55.75 20.20
N GLY A 314 47.56 -56.07 18.93
CA GLY A 314 47.54 -55.12 17.81
C GLY A 314 46.19 -54.40 17.64
N PHE A 315 45.09 -55.11 17.90
CA PHE A 315 43.74 -54.55 17.86
C PHE A 315 43.53 -53.47 18.93
N TRP A 316 43.94 -53.72 20.18
CA TRP A 316 43.78 -52.77 21.28
C TRP A 316 44.64 -51.52 21.11
N ILE A 317 45.87 -51.69 20.58
CA ILE A 317 46.76 -50.58 20.24
C ILE A 317 46.11 -49.68 19.18
N LEU A 318 45.47 -50.27 18.17
CA LEU A 318 44.77 -49.52 17.12
C LEU A 318 43.57 -48.74 17.67
N VAL A 319 42.76 -49.38 18.51
CA VAL A 319 41.61 -48.76 19.17
C VAL A 319 42.07 -47.57 20.03
N ALA A 320 43.16 -47.74 20.80
CA ALA A 320 43.72 -46.66 21.61
C ALA A 320 44.18 -45.48 20.74
N LEU A 321 44.87 -45.75 19.62
CA LEU A 321 45.34 -44.70 18.70
C LEU A 321 44.18 -43.91 18.09
N VAL A 322 43.15 -44.60 17.58
CA VAL A 322 41.94 -43.96 17.02
C VAL A 322 41.23 -43.14 18.09
N ALA A 323 41.06 -43.69 19.29
CA ALA A 323 40.40 -43.01 20.39
C ALA A 323 41.15 -41.75 20.82
N THR A 324 42.48 -41.82 20.98
CA THR A 324 43.32 -40.66 21.32
C THR A 324 43.23 -39.58 20.25
N PHE A 325 43.35 -39.93 18.96
CA PHE A 325 43.23 -38.96 17.87
C PHE A 325 41.86 -38.29 17.86
N THR A 326 40.79 -39.08 17.96
CA THR A 326 39.40 -38.59 17.98
C THR A 326 39.17 -37.65 19.18
N LEU A 327 39.72 -37.97 20.34
CA LEU A 327 39.61 -37.15 21.55
C LEU A 327 40.34 -35.81 21.42
N ILE A 328 41.54 -35.81 20.83
CA ILE A 328 42.32 -34.59 20.57
C ILE A 328 41.61 -33.70 19.54
N ALA A 329 41.20 -34.27 18.40
CA ALA A 329 40.49 -33.55 17.35
C ALA A 329 39.16 -32.99 17.86
N GLY A 330 38.41 -33.79 18.64
CA GLY A 330 37.16 -33.37 19.27
C GLY A 330 37.39 -32.22 20.24
N ARG A 331 38.37 -32.35 21.14
CA ARG A 331 38.70 -31.31 22.12
C ARG A 331 39.13 -29.99 21.47
N TRP A 332 39.85 -30.05 20.34
CA TRP A 332 40.23 -28.86 19.57
C TRP A 332 39.01 -28.20 18.92
N ALA A 333 38.12 -28.98 18.28
CA ALA A 333 36.90 -28.48 17.66
C ALA A 333 35.93 -27.84 18.67
N PHE A 334 35.78 -28.44 19.86
CA PHE A 334 34.95 -27.89 20.94
C PHE A 334 35.53 -26.61 21.55
N ARG A 335 36.87 -26.47 21.66
CA ARG A 335 37.48 -25.22 22.12
C ARG A 335 37.20 -24.05 21.18
N LYS A 336 37.27 -24.26 19.86
CA LYS A 336 36.96 -23.22 18.88
C LYS A 336 35.48 -22.81 18.84
N ARG A 337 34.58 -23.64 19.39
CA ARG A 337 33.15 -23.36 19.46
C ARG A 337 32.79 -22.33 20.54
N GLY A 338 33.67 -22.09 21.51
CA GLY A 338 33.45 -21.11 22.58
C GLY A 338 33.83 -19.67 22.21
N ASP A 339 34.51 -19.48 21.07
CA ASP A 339 34.98 -18.17 20.59
C ASP A 339 34.04 -17.54 19.52
N TYR A 340 32.90 -18.18 19.23
CA TYR A 340 31.90 -17.73 18.25
C TYR A 340 30.55 -17.46 18.90
#